data_AF-A0A3N5NET8-F1
#
_entry.id   AF-A0A3N5NET8-F1
#
_cell.length_a   1.000
_cell.length_b   1.000
_cell.length_c   1.000
_cell.angle_alpha   90.00
_cell.angle_beta   90.00
_cell.angle_gamma   90.00
#
_symmetry.space_group_name_H-M   'P 1'
#
loop_
_entity.id
_entity.type
_entity.pdbx_description
1 polymer ?
#
loop_
_entity_poly.entity_id
_entity_poly.type
_entity_poly.pdbx_seq_one_letter_code
_entity_poly.pdbx_strand_id
1 'polypeptide(L)'
;MKPAIEALVLPLLLLTVVLLGGVRVADRVVFAPPPLFALVLGVMLVSVLVRGGVLAPERLMNVSRSPAENLNGLVVMLATFFASTQVFNLVIPESGLPFLLFNVFLFVLLVNTMAGSHDRVSVLRSLAVITGAAFILKFVVLAALSDPGEGTLKRVLYAMLEGVTLGTLTQPVLHPATGYIAFGTLALFLIAISMLPSRPAGVALVRLNE
;
A
#
# COMPACT_ATOMS: atom_id res chain seq x y z
N MET A 1 0.29 7.26 22.95
CA MET A 1 1.39 6.64 22.20
C MET A 1 2.68 7.06 22.87
N LYS A 2 3.74 6.26 22.87
CA LYS A 2 5.02 6.73 23.44
C LYS A 2 5.56 7.85 22.55
N PRO A 3 6.00 9.01 23.10
CA PRO A 3 6.41 10.16 22.30
C PRO A 3 7.57 9.85 21.34
N ALA A 4 8.51 8.97 21.73
CA ALA A 4 9.60 8.53 20.85
C ALA A 4 9.12 7.75 19.60
N ILE A 5 8.01 7.01 19.70
CA ILE A 5 7.44 6.30 18.55
C ILE A 5 6.85 7.30 17.57
N GLU A 6 6.12 8.30 18.09
CA GLU A 6 5.46 9.32 17.27
C GLU A 6 6.45 10.28 16.60
N ALA A 7 7.50 10.67 17.31
CA ALA A 7 8.44 11.69 16.85
C ALA A 7 9.56 11.14 15.95
N LEU A 8 9.94 9.88 16.11
CA LEU A 8 11.11 9.33 15.44
C LEU A 8 10.79 8.06 14.66
N VAL A 9 10.28 7.03 15.34
CA VAL A 9 10.13 5.69 14.73
C VAL A 9 9.15 5.72 13.57
N LEU A 10 7.97 6.30 13.78
CA LEU A 10 6.90 6.27 12.80
C LEU A 10 7.23 7.11 11.54
N PRO A 11 7.71 8.36 11.64
CA PRO A 11 8.20 9.09 10.46
C PRO A 11 9.33 8.35 9.75
N LEU A 12 10.29 7.78 10.47
CA LEU A 12 11.42 7.06 9.88
C LEU A 12 10.95 5.82 9.08
N LEU A 13 10.02 5.03 9.63
CA LEU A 13 9.45 3.88 8.94
C LEU A 13 8.71 4.31 7.66
N LEU A 14 7.85 5.33 7.76
CA LEU A 14 7.07 5.81 6.62
C LEU A 14 7.95 6.43 5.54
N LEU A 15 8.95 7.23 5.90
CA LEU A 15 9.91 7.78 4.95
C LEU A 15 10.76 6.69 4.30
N THR A 16 11.13 5.65 5.04
CA THR A 16 11.80 4.48 4.46
C THR A 16 10.91 3.79 3.43
N VAL A 17 9.60 3.64 3.70
CA VAL A 17 8.64 3.13 2.71
C VAL A 17 8.55 4.05 1.49
N VAL A 18 8.54 5.37 1.69
CA VAL A 18 8.51 6.35 0.59
C VAL A 18 9.72 6.19 -0.32
N LEU A 19 10.91 6.07 0.26
CA LEU A 19 12.14 5.91 -0.48
C LEU A 19 12.20 4.55 -1.20
N LEU A 20 11.92 3.46 -0.49
CA LEU A 20 12.05 2.11 -1.05
C LEU A 20 10.93 1.76 -2.04
N GLY A 21 9.71 2.28 -1.88
CA GLY A 21 8.59 1.97 -2.76
C GLY A 21 8.77 2.45 -4.20
N GLY A 22 9.62 3.46 -4.41
CA GLY A 22 10.02 3.95 -5.75
C GLY A 22 11.22 3.21 -6.35
N VAL A 23 11.96 2.42 -5.57
CA VAL A 23 13.18 1.77 -6.06
C VAL A 23 12.83 0.63 -7.02
N ARG A 24 13.47 0.64 -8.19
CA ARG A 24 13.49 -0.48 -9.14
C ARG A 24 14.94 -0.84 -9.44
N VAL A 25 15.22 -2.13 -9.47
CA VAL A 25 16.52 -2.68 -9.82
C VAL A 25 16.41 -3.33 -11.20
N ALA A 26 17.20 -2.83 -12.13
CA ALA A 26 17.45 -3.43 -13.45
C ALA A 26 18.98 -3.42 -13.66
N ASP A 27 19.48 -3.02 -14.83
CA ASP A 27 20.93 -2.79 -15.05
C ASP A 27 21.51 -1.70 -14.12
N ARG A 28 20.64 -0.81 -13.63
CA ARG A 28 20.96 0.22 -12.63
C ARG A 28 19.81 0.37 -11.64
N VAL A 29 20.10 0.95 -10.48
CA VAL A 29 19.07 1.35 -9.52
C VAL A 29 18.41 2.64 -10.02
N VAL A 30 17.11 2.60 -10.22
CA VAL A 30 16.32 3.78 -10.62
C VAL A 30 15.22 4.05 -9.60
N PHE A 31 14.87 5.33 -9.44
CA PHE A 31 13.72 5.75 -8.66
C PHE A 31 12.57 6.07 -9.61
N ALA A 32 11.56 5.21 -9.63
CA ALA A 32 10.36 5.36 -10.45
C ALA A 32 9.34 6.26 -9.73
N PRO A 33 8.97 7.41 -10.28
CA PRO A 33 7.96 8.27 -9.67
C PRO A 33 6.58 7.60 -9.71
N PRO A 34 5.73 7.83 -8.69
CA PRO A 34 4.38 7.28 -8.69
C PRO A 34 3.54 7.88 -9.82
N PRO A 35 2.74 7.05 -10.54
CA PRO A 35 1.78 7.58 -11.51
C PRO A 35 0.70 8.41 -10.80
N LEU A 36 0.08 9.34 -11.51
CA LEU A 36 -0.98 10.21 -10.96
C LEU A 36 -2.11 9.38 -10.32
N PHE A 37 -2.46 8.24 -10.90
CA PHE A 37 -3.49 7.37 -10.35
C PHE A 37 -3.10 6.77 -8.99
N ALA A 38 -1.81 6.52 -8.73
CA ALA A 38 -1.35 6.07 -7.41
C ALA A 38 -1.48 7.16 -6.34
N LEU A 39 -1.44 8.45 -6.72
CA LEU A 39 -1.77 9.55 -5.81
C LEU A 39 -3.25 9.52 -5.43
N VAL A 40 -4.13 9.29 -6.42
CA VAL A 40 -5.58 9.13 -6.19
C VAL A 40 -5.85 7.96 -5.23
N LEU A 41 -5.25 6.79 -5.49
CA LEU A 41 -5.37 5.63 -4.59
C LEU A 41 -4.78 5.93 -3.21
N GLY A 42 -3.69 6.69 -3.12
CA GLY A 42 -3.11 7.16 -1.86
C GLY A 42 -4.10 8.01 -1.03
N VAL A 43 -4.79 8.97 -1.66
CA VAL A 43 -5.83 9.78 -0.99
C VAL A 43 -6.98 8.88 -0.52
N MET A 44 -7.43 7.97 -1.36
CA MET A 44 -8.49 7.02 -1.01
C MET A 44 -8.09 6.11 0.14
N LEU A 45 -6.85 5.61 0.14
CA LEU A 45 -6.35 4.77 1.23
C LEU A 45 -6.28 5.55 2.53
N VAL A 46 -5.74 6.78 2.53
CA VAL A 46 -5.76 7.63 3.74
C VAL A 46 -7.19 7.84 4.23
N SER A 47 -8.15 8.04 3.30
CA SER A 47 -9.57 8.17 3.65
C SER A 47 -10.14 6.90 4.28
N VAL A 48 -9.78 5.72 3.77
CA VAL A 48 -10.10 4.41 4.36
C VAL A 48 -9.48 4.25 5.75
N LEU A 49 -8.21 4.64 5.93
CA LEU A 49 -7.53 4.54 7.23
C LEU A 49 -8.20 5.43 8.28
N VAL A 50 -8.62 6.64 7.90
CA VAL A 50 -9.33 7.56 8.79
C VAL A 50 -10.73 7.03 9.12
N ARG A 51 -11.49 6.60 8.10
CA ARG A 51 -12.85 6.06 8.29
C ARG A 51 -12.86 4.79 9.12
N GLY A 52 -11.92 3.89 8.88
CA GLY A 52 -11.76 2.63 9.63
C GLY A 52 -11.10 2.78 11.00
N GLY A 53 -10.83 4.01 11.44
CA GLY A 53 -10.24 4.31 12.75
C GLY A 53 -8.78 3.83 12.91
N VAL A 54 -8.10 3.43 11.83
CA VAL A 54 -6.68 3.07 11.83
C VAL A 54 -5.83 4.31 12.08
N LEU A 55 -6.17 5.42 11.40
CA LEU A 55 -5.59 6.74 11.56
C LEU A 55 -6.59 7.68 12.24
N ALA A 56 -6.18 8.35 13.30
CA ALA A 56 -6.95 9.37 14.00
C ALA A 56 -6.27 10.74 13.87
N PRO A 57 -6.57 11.54 12.82
CA PRO A 57 -5.95 12.85 12.60
C PRO A 57 -6.09 13.79 13.80
N GLU A 58 -7.23 13.76 14.48
CA GLU A 58 -7.51 14.56 15.67
C GLU A 58 -6.56 14.27 16.86
N ARG A 59 -5.94 13.09 16.88
CA ARG A 59 -4.95 12.73 17.89
C ARG A 59 -3.57 13.24 17.54
N LEU A 60 -3.24 13.34 16.25
CA LEU A 60 -1.95 13.85 15.77
C LEU A 60 -1.93 15.37 15.80
N MET A 61 -3.04 16.02 15.46
CA MET A 61 -3.16 17.46 15.40
C MET A 61 -4.40 17.94 16.15
N ASN A 62 -4.20 18.78 17.17
CA ASN A 62 -5.27 19.48 17.87
C ASN A 62 -4.72 20.70 18.63
N VAL A 63 -5.64 21.58 19.03
CA VAL A 63 -5.32 22.88 19.66
C VAL A 63 -4.67 22.71 21.04
N SER A 64 -4.91 21.59 21.72
CA SER A 64 -4.35 21.31 23.04
C SER A 64 -2.89 20.87 22.99
N ARG A 65 -2.34 20.58 21.80
CA ARG A 65 -0.94 20.18 21.60
C ARG A 65 -0.06 21.39 21.30
N SER A 66 1.21 21.29 21.65
CA SER A 66 2.19 22.33 21.31
C SER A 66 2.38 22.45 19.78
N PRO A 67 2.88 23.60 19.27
CA PRO A 67 3.14 23.76 17.83
C PRO A 67 4.10 22.71 17.26
N ALA A 68 5.14 22.33 18.01
CA ALA A 68 6.11 21.32 17.58
C ALA A 68 5.48 19.93 17.46
N GLU A 69 4.58 19.57 18.38
CA GLU A 69 3.85 18.31 18.33
C GLU A 69 2.86 18.27 17.16
N ASN A 70 2.17 19.38 16.88
CA ASN A 70 1.28 19.50 15.72
C ASN A 70 2.06 19.39 14.40
N LEU A 71 3.26 19.99 14.33
CA LEU A 71 4.15 19.86 13.17
C LEU A 71 4.59 18.40 12.96
N ASN A 72 4.96 17.70 14.03
CA ASN A 72 5.26 16.28 13.95
C ASN A 72 4.05 15.45 13.48
N GLY A 73 2.86 15.76 13.99
CA GLY A 73 1.61 15.14 13.53
C GLY A 73 1.38 15.34 12.04
N LEU A 74 1.61 16.55 11.53
CA LEU A 74 1.55 16.86 10.10
C LEU A 74 2.56 16.04 9.28
N VAL A 75 3.81 15.93 9.74
CA VAL A 75 4.84 15.11 9.09
C VAL A 75 4.41 13.66 9.00
N VAL A 76 3.84 13.09 10.08
CA VAL A 76 3.31 11.71 10.06
C VAL A 76 2.18 11.56 9.05
N MET A 77 1.24 12.53 8.97
CA MET A 77 0.14 12.47 8.00
C MET A 77 0.65 12.53 6.55
N LEU A 78 1.57 13.46 6.26
CA LEU A 78 2.17 13.59 4.93
C LEU A 78 2.97 12.34 4.58
N ALA A 79 3.79 11.83 5.49
CA ALA A 79 4.55 10.60 5.28
C ALA A 79 3.63 9.39 5.07
N THR A 80 2.49 9.31 5.77
CA THR A 80 1.49 8.26 5.58
C THR A 80 0.89 8.32 4.17
N PHE A 81 0.56 9.53 3.70
CA PHE A 81 0.05 9.74 2.34
C PHE A 81 1.08 9.31 1.28
N PHE A 82 2.31 9.83 1.35
CA PHE A 82 3.35 9.48 0.38
C PHE A 82 3.72 8.00 0.43
N ALA A 83 3.78 7.39 1.62
CA ALA A 83 4.03 5.96 1.77
C ALA A 83 2.92 5.13 1.13
N SER A 84 1.66 5.53 1.31
CA SER A 84 0.50 4.89 0.67
C SER A 84 0.58 4.95 -0.85
N THR A 85 0.89 6.12 -1.40
CA THR A 85 1.12 6.29 -2.85
C THR A 85 2.26 5.40 -3.34
N GLN A 86 3.36 5.32 -2.60
CA GLN A 86 4.53 4.52 -2.99
C GLN A 86 4.27 3.02 -2.91
N VAL A 87 3.44 2.57 -1.97
CA VAL A 87 2.96 1.18 -1.92
C VAL A 87 2.15 0.84 -3.16
N PHE A 88 1.26 1.74 -3.61
CA PHE A 88 0.52 1.52 -4.86
C PHE A 88 1.45 1.53 -6.08
N ASN A 89 2.37 2.48 -6.16
CA ASN A 89 3.41 2.51 -7.21
C ASN A 89 4.21 1.20 -7.26
N LEU A 90 4.50 0.63 -6.10
CA LEU A 90 5.25 -0.62 -5.97
C LEU A 90 4.48 -1.84 -6.47
N VAL A 91 3.19 -1.96 -6.15
CA VAL A 91 2.37 -3.15 -6.47
C VAL A 91 1.65 -3.06 -7.81
N ILE A 92 1.46 -1.86 -8.36
CA ILE A 92 0.85 -1.67 -9.68
C ILE A 92 1.90 -2.02 -10.75
N PRO A 93 1.55 -2.84 -11.74
CA PRO A 93 2.44 -3.14 -12.87
C PRO A 93 2.73 -1.89 -13.72
N GLU A 94 3.87 -1.82 -14.39
CA GLU A 94 4.31 -0.55 -15.01
C GLU A 94 3.61 -0.22 -16.33
N SER A 95 3.06 -1.23 -17.03
CA SER A 95 2.46 -1.06 -18.34
C SER A 95 1.47 -2.18 -18.71
N GLY A 96 0.83 -2.05 -19.88
CA GLY A 96 -0.03 -3.05 -20.47
C GLY A 96 -1.43 -3.14 -19.83
N LEU A 97 -2.15 -4.20 -20.18
CA LEU A 97 -3.46 -4.51 -19.61
C LEU A 97 -3.41 -4.67 -18.07
N PRO A 98 -2.38 -5.29 -17.46
CA PRO A 98 -2.30 -5.43 -16.01
C PRO A 98 -2.27 -4.10 -15.26
N PHE A 99 -1.63 -3.06 -15.81
CA PHE A 99 -1.66 -1.71 -15.22
C PHE A 99 -3.10 -1.20 -15.07
N LEU A 100 -3.90 -1.31 -16.14
CA LEU A 100 -5.30 -0.85 -16.12
C LEU A 100 -6.15 -1.69 -15.16
N LEU A 101 -6.03 -3.02 -15.22
CA LEU A 101 -6.81 -3.93 -14.38
C LEU A 101 -6.52 -3.71 -12.89
N PHE A 102 -5.24 -3.60 -12.49
CA PHE A 102 -4.89 -3.34 -11.10
C PHE A 102 -5.44 -2.00 -10.62
N ASN A 103 -5.32 -0.94 -11.42
CA ASN A 103 -5.83 0.38 -11.07
C ASN A 103 -7.35 0.36 -10.84
N VAL A 104 -8.11 -0.18 -11.79
CA VAL A 104 -9.58 -0.27 -11.68
C VAL A 104 -9.97 -1.15 -10.50
N PHE A 105 -9.33 -2.31 -10.34
CA PHE A 105 -9.64 -3.24 -9.26
C PHE A 105 -9.35 -2.65 -7.88
N LEU A 106 -8.17 -2.06 -7.69
CA LEU A 106 -7.80 -1.40 -6.43
C LEU A 106 -8.71 -0.21 -6.14
N PHE A 107 -9.05 0.58 -7.16
CA PHE A 107 -10.00 1.68 -7.01
C PHE A 107 -11.35 1.19 -6.51
N VAL A 108 -11.94 0.20 -7.18
CA VAL A 108 -13.24 -0.38 -6.79
C VAL A 108 -13.17 -0.99 -5.38
N LEU A 109 -12.08 -1.69 -5.03
CA LEU A 109 -11.89 -2.24 -3.69
C LEU A 109 -11.83 -1.15 -2.61
N LEU A 110 -11.11 -0.05 -2.86
CA LEU A 110 -11.05 1.06 -1.92
C LEU A 110 -12.39 1.78 -1.81
N VAL A 111 -13.11 1.99 -2.91
CA VAL A 111 -14.48 2.53 -2.88
C VAL A 111 -15.40 1.63 -2.05
N ASN A 112 -15.37 0.32 -2.28
CA ASN A 112 -16.18 -0.64 -1.53
C ASN A 112 -15.80 -0.62 -0.03
N THR A 113 -14.51 -0.61 0.27
CA THR A 113 -14.01 -0.53 1.65
C THR A 113 -14.45 0.77 2.33
N MET A 114 -14.47 1.90 1.60
CA MET A 114 -15.00 3.17 2.12
C MET A 114 -16.50 3.10 2.38
N ALA A 115 -17.26 2.41 1.53
CA ALA A 115 -18.72 2.30 1.65
C ALA A 115 -19.16 1.43 2.83
N GLY A 116 -18.37 0.40 3.19
CA GLY A 116 -18.67 -0.47 4.33
C GLY A 116 -18.21 0.10 5.68
N SER A 117 -18.91 -0.27 6.76
CA SER A 117 -18.48 -0.01 8.14
C SER A 117 -17.42 -1.04 8.54
N HIS A 118 -16.16 -0.65 8.52
CA HIS A 118 -15.05 -1.54 8.86
C HIS A 118 -14.35 -1.09 10.14
N ASP A 119 -14.15 -2.03 11.07
CA ASP A 119 -13.30 -1.82 12.24
C ASP A 119 -11.82 -1.83 11.87
N ARG A 120 -10.97 -1.22 12.71
CA ARG A 120 -9.52 -1.11 12.53
C ARG A 120 -8.86 -2.41 12.10
N VAL A 121 -9.16 -3.51 12.79
CA VAL A 121 -8.55 -4.82 12.53
C VAL A 121 -8.98 -5.35 11.16
N SER A 122 -10.24 -5.14 10.79
CA SER A 122 -10.78 -5.53 9.49
C SER A 122 -10.08 -4.76 8.35
N VAL A 123 -9.90 -3.44 8.52
CA VAL A 123 -9.17 -2.61 7.53
C VAL A 123 -7.72 -3.07 7.39
N LEU A 124 -6.99 -3.26 8.50
CA LEU A 124 -5.58 -3.70 8.43
C LEU A 124 -5.44 -5.08 7.79
N ARG A 125 -6.32 -6.03 8.13
CA ARG A 125 -6.33 -7.38 7.54
C ARG A 125 -6.66 -7.31 6.05
N SER A 126 -7.68 -6.54 5.67
CA SER A 126 -8.05 -6.34 4.27
C SER A 126 -6.90 -5.74 3.47
N LEU A 127 -6.24 -4.70 3.99
CA LEU A 127 -5.07 -4.09 3.34
C LEU A 127 -3.91 -5.06 3.19
N ALA A 128 -3.61 -5.88 4.21
CA ALA A 128 -2.58 -6.90 4.12
C ALA A 128 -2.90 -7.94 3.03
N VAL A 129 -4.15 -8.37 2.91
CA VAL A 129 -4.60 -9.29 1.87
C VAL A 129 -4.53 -8.65 0.49
N ILE A 130 -5.03 -7.42 0.32
CA ILE A 130 -5.06 -6.72 -0.97
C ILE A 130 -3.64 -6.45 -1.47
N THR A 131 -2.78 -5.89 -0.62
CA THR A 131 -1.38 -5.58 -1.00
C THR A 131 -0.56 -6.85 -1.21
N GLY A 132 -0.76 -7.88 -0.38
CA GLY A 132 -0.12 -9.19 -0.55
C GLY A 132 -0.55 -9.91 -1.84
N ALA A 133 -1.84 -9.90 -2.15
CA ALA A 133 -2.35 -10.47 -3.40
C ALA A 133 -1.80 -9.70 -4.62
N ALA A 134 -1.80 -8.36 -4.58
CA ALA A 134 -1.22 -7.54 -5.63
C ALA A 134 0.28 -7.81 -5.82
N PHE A 135 1.03 -7.99 -4.71
CA PHE A 135 2.43 -8.40 -4.75
C PHE A 135 2.62 -9.76 -5.44
N ILE A 136 1.86 -10.78 -5.04
CA ILE A 136 1.94 -12.11 -5.65
C ILE A 136 1.62 -12.04 -7.13
N LEU A 137 0.55 -11.32 -7.51
CA LEU A 137 0.19 -11.16 -8.92
C LEU A 137 1.30 -10.47 -9.72
N LYS A 138 1.91 -9.39 -9.22
CA LYS A 138 2.98 -8.66 -9.93
C LYS A 138 4.31 -9.42 -9.96
N PHE A 139 4.79 -9.86 -8.81
CA PHE A 139 6.17 -10.36 -8.65
C PHE A 139 6.29 -11.88 -8.79
N VAL A 140 5.20 -12.63 -8.70
CA VAL A 140 5.22 -14.09 -8.89
C VAL A 140 4.54 -14.46 -10.19
N VAL A 141 3.27 -14.06 -10.40
CA VAL A 141 2.49 -14.49 -11.57
C VAL A 141 2.95 -13.78 -12.84
N LEU A 142 2.93 -12.44 -12.86
CA LEU A 142 3.32 -11.65 -14.04
C LEU A 142 4.81 -11.78 -14.36
N ALA A 143 5.66 -11.88 -13.34
CA ALA A 143 7.09 -12.16 -13.52
C ALA A 143 7.32 -13.52 -14.19
N ALA A 144 6.64 -14.59 -13.74
CA ALA A 144 6.75 -15.92 -14.34
C ALA A 144 6.21 -15.98 -15.78
N LEU A 145 5.20 -15.18 -16.11
CA LEU A 145 4.67 -15.06 -17.47
C LEU A 145 5.61 -14.29 -18.41
N SER A 146 6.36 -13.31 -17.88
CA SER A 146 7.24 -12.45 -18.67
C SER A 146 8.66 -13.00 -18.82
N ASP A 147 9.05 -13.97 -18.01
CA ASP A 147 10.37 -14.61 -18.08
C ASP A 147 10.53 -15.36 -19.43
N PRO A 148 11.58 -15.09 -20.22
CA PRO A 148 11.86 -15.83 -21.45
C PRO A 148 12.18 -17.32 -21.23
N GLY A 149 12.51 -17.76 -20.02
CA GLY A 149 12.80 -19.17 -19.70
C GLY A 149 11.59 -20.13 -19.76
N GLU A 150 11.87 -21.43 -19.77
CA GLU A 150 10.87 -22.50 -19.63
C GLU A 150 10.70 -22.90 -18.16
N GLY A 151 9.72 -22.30 -17.48
CA GLY A 151 9.35 -22.68 -16.11
C GLY A 151 8.10 -23.56 -16.05
N THR A 152 8.03 -24.51 -15.11
CA THR A 152 6.83 -25.34 -14.86
C THR A 152 5.60 -24.47 -14.52
N LEU A 153 5.79 -23.42 -13.71
CA LEU A 153 4.73 -22.45 -13.39
C LEU A 153 4.23 -21.73 -14.65
N LYS A 154 5.14 -21.35 -15.54
CA LYS A 154 4.79 -20.74 -16.83
C LYS A 154 3.93 -21.68 -17.67
N ARG A 155 4.31 -22.95 -17.81
CA ARG A 155 3.50 -23.95 -18.56
C ARG A 155 2.08 -24.09 -18.00
N VAL A 156 1.93 -24.15 -16.67
CA VAL A 156 0.62 -24.21 -16.02
C VAL A 156 -0.19 -22.94 -16.29
N LEU A 157 0.41 -21.76 -16.13
CA LEU A 157 -0.27 -20.49 -16.39
C LEU A 157 -0.68 -20.36 -17.87
N TYR A 158 0.17 -20.74 -18.81
CA TYR A 158 -0.15 -20.71 -20.24
C TYR A 158 -1.29 -21.67 -20.58
N ALA A 159 -1.34 -22.87 -19.99
CA ALA A 159 -2.45 -23.79 -20.16
C ALA A 159 -3.77 -23.23 -19.60
N MET A 160 -3.73 -22.43 -18.53
CA MET A 160 -4.92 -21.77 -17.99
C MET A 160 -5.34 -20.51 -18.78
N LEU A 161 -4.41 -19.87 -19.49
CA LEU A 161 -4.65 -18.65 -20.28
C LEU A 161 -4.85 -18.91 -21.78
N GLU A 162 -4.95 -20.17 -22.21
CA GLU A 162 -5.20 -20.56 -23.60
C GLU A 162 -6.49 -19.87 -24.11
N GLY A 163 -6.33 -18.80 -24.91
CA GLY A 163 -7.43 -17.96 -25.41
C GLY A 163 -7.28 -16.45 -25.15
N VAL A 164 -6.34 -16.02 -24.30
CA VAL A 164 -6.04 -14.60 -24.07
C VAL A 164 -4.83 -14.17 -24.90
N THR A 165 -4.90 -13.03 -25.59
CA THR A 165 -3.78 -12.47 -26.38
C THR A 165 -2.66 -11.98 -25.46
N LEU A 166 -1.69 -12.87 -25.20
CA LEU A 166 -0.59 -12.70 -24.25
C LEU A 166 0.33 -11.49 -24.52
N GLY A 167 0.36 -10.97 -25.75
CA GLY A 167 1.14 -9.78 -26.11
C GLY A 167 0.72 -8.50 -25.37
N THR A 168 -0.45 -8.50 -24.72
CA THR A 168 -0.94 -7.39 -23.89
C THR A 168 -0.58 -7.55 -22.39
N LEU A 169 -0.06 -8.72 -22.00
CA LEU A 169 0.23 -9.09 -20.61
C LEU A 169 1.73 -9.10 -20.28
N THR A 170 2.61 -9.10 -21.29
CA THR A 170 4.05 -9.12 -21.09
C THR A 170 4.55 -7.79 -20.52
N GLN A 171 5.49 -7.89 -19.58
CA GLN A 171 6.10 -6.74 -18.91
C GLN A 171 7.63 -6.77 -19.07
N PRO A 172 8.31 -5.63 -18.84
CA PRO A 172 9.75 -5.63 -18.71
C PRO A 172 10.17 -6.66 -17.65
N VAL A 173 11.16 -7.49 -17.98
CA VAL A 173 11.67 -8.50 -17.04
C VAL A 173 12.24 -7.79 -15.81
N LEU A 174 11.65 -8.02 -14.65
CA LEU A 174 12.11 -7.43 -13.40
C LEU A 174 13.26 -8.24 -12.80
N HIS A 175 14.30 -7.55 -12.34
CA HIS A 175 15.35 -8.18 -11.55
C HIS A 175 14.79 -8.68 -10.20
N PRO A 176 15.14 -9.90 -9.72
CA PRO A 176 14.62 -10.46 -8.47
C PRO A 176 14.79 -9.56 -7.24
N ALA A 177 15.88 -8.78 -7.20
CA ALA A 177 16.14 -7.80 -6.15
C ALA A 177 14.98 -6.81 -5.93
N THR A 178 14.30 -6.40 -7.01
CA THR A 178 13.12 -5.51 -6.90
C THR A 178 11.99 -6.17 -6.12
N GLY A 179 11.79 -7.49 -6.30
CA GLY A 179 10.80 -8.26 -5.54
C GLY A 179 11.10 -8.34 -4.04
N TYR A 180 12.37 -8.53 -3.65
CA TYR A 180 12.76 -8.54 -2.24
C TYR A 180 12.61 -7.17 -1.57
N ILE A 181 13.01 -6.10 -2.26
CA ILE A 181 12.81 -4.73 -1.78
C ILE A 181 11.31 -4.45 -1.65
N ALA A 182 10.51 -4.87 -2.62
CA ALA A 182 9.06 -4.70 -2.59
C ALA A 182 8.43 -5.43 -1.40
N PHE A 183 8.79 -6.69 -1.16
CA PHE A 183 8.30 -7.46 -0.01
C PHE A 183 8.63 -6.78 1.31
N GLY A 184 9.90 -6.38 1.51
CA GLY A 184 10.34 -5.67 2.71
C GLY A 184 9.60 -4.34 2.90
N THR A 185 9.40 -3.59 1.82
CA THR A 185 8.69 -2.31 1.83
C THR A 185 7.21 -2.48 2.23
N LEU A 186 6.53 -3.50 1.71
CA LEU A 186 5.14 -3.80 2.07
C LEU A 186 5.01 -4.21 3.53
N ALA A 187 5.89 -5.08 4.02
CA ALA A 187 5.91 -5.47 5.43
C ALA A 187 6.15 -4.25 6.33
N LEU A 188 7.11 -3.39 5.98
CA LEU A 188 7.42 -2.18 6.70
C LEU A 188 6.23 -1.21 6.73
N PHE A 189 5.52 -1.06 5.60
CA PHE A 189 4.32 -0.23 5.52
C PHE A 189 3.21 -0.76 6.42
N LEU A 190 2.91 -2.06 6.38
CA LEU A 190 1.89 -2.68 7.23
C LEU A 190 2.22 -2.51 8.71
N ILE A 191 3.49 -2.65 9.10
CA ILE A 191 3.96 -2.37 10.46
C ILE A 191 3.74 -0.89 10.80
N ALA A 192 4.16 0.04 9.94
CA ALA A 192 4.04 1.46 10.17
C ALA A 192 2.57 1.89 10.37
N ILE A 193 1.64 1.45 9.51
CA ILE A 193 0.22 1.79 9.65
C ILE A 193 -0.42 1.13 10.88
N SER A 194 0.07 -0.04 11.31
CA SER A 194 -0.42 -0.69 12.53
C SER A 194 -0.05 0.11 13.79
N MET A 195 1.05 0.88 13.74
CA MET A 195 1.53 1.72 14.83
C MET A 195 0.89 3.11 14.88
N LEU A 196 0.06 3.47 13.89
CA LEU A 196 -0.61 4.77 13.85
C LEU A 196 -1.53 4.97 15.07
N PRO A 197 -1.70 6.22 15.53
CA PRO A 197 -2.65 6.52 16.58
C PRO A 197 -4.07 6.26 16.06
N SER A 198 -4.72 5.28 16.67
CA SER A 198 -6.08 4.86 16.31
C SER A 198 -7.13 5.41 17.28
N ARG A 199 -8.40 5.37 16.89
CA ARG A 199 -9.51 5.70 17.81
C ARG A 199 -9.69 4.58 18.85
N PRO A 200 -9.90 4.89 20.14
CA PRO A 200 -10.24 3.87 21.13
C PRO A 200 -11.59 3.23 20.78
N ALA A 201 -11.71 1.91 20.94
CA ALA A 201 -12.95 1.15 20.68
C ALA A 201 -14.12 1.47 21.65
N GLY A 202 -13.95 2.43 22.57
CA GLY A 202 -14.80 2.61 23.76
C GLY A 202 -16.02 3.53 23.62
N VAL A 203 -16.27 4.16 22.47
CA VAL A 203 -17.41 5.10 22.34
C VAL A 203 -18.70 4.42 21.83
N ALA A 204 -18.62 3.17 21.36
CA ALA A 204 -19.80 2.42 20.91
C ALA A 204 -20.62 1.80 22.06
N LEU A 205 -20.00 1.50 23.21
CA LEU A 205 -20.68 0.85 24.34
C LEU A 205 -21.50 1.80 25.21
N VAL A 206 -21.26 3.11 25.15
CA VAL A 206 -22.02 4.09 25.95
C VAL A 206 -23.36 4.46 25.30
N ARG A 207 -23.49 4.35 23.97
CA ARG A 207 -24.75 4.66 23.26
C ARG A 207 -25.77 3.52 23.20
N LEU A 208 -25.48 2.36 23.78
CA LEU A 208 -26.45 1.25 23.88
C LEU A 208 -27.10 1.13 25.27
N ASN A 209 -26.77 2.05 26.18
CA ASN A 209 -27.30 2.11 27.55
C ASN A 209 -28.07 3.41 27.85
N GLU A 210 -28.43 4.18 26.82
CA GLU A 210 -29.39 5.30 26.88
C GLU A 210 -30.57 5.02 25.94
#